data_AF-A0A2A6F6S8-F1
#
_entry.id   AF-A0A2A6F6S8-F1
#
_cell.length_a   1.000
_cell.length_b   1.000
_cell.length_c   1.000
_cell.angle_alpha   90.00
_cell.angle_beta   90.00
_cell.angle_gamma   90.00
#
_symmetry.space_group_name_H-M   'P 1'
#
loop_
_entity.id
_entity.type
_entity.pdbx_description
1 polymer ?
#
loop_
_entity_poly.entity_id
_entity_poly.type
_entity_poly.pdbx_seq_one_letter_code
_entity_poly.pdbx_strand_id
1 'polypeptide(L)'
;MYHSDFRAFERFGAPLTGTPYFKLKKGPAPKALMIFRRQLEEEGAIKIAKVDIGGGREQIRTVALRDAITDHFSVDELQLVDEVIEELWNQNAAEVSNASHDIRWKVLELKDDIPYEFAYLSNEDVTSQDIARTHELAAEHGWLERYGRP
;
A
#
# COMPACT_ATOMS: atom_id res chain seq x y z
N MET A 1 -3.93 4.40 -3.41
CA MET A 1 -2.96 3.63 -4.21
C MET A 1 -2.50 2.39 -3.47
N TYR A 2 -1.74 2.50 -2.36
CA TYR A 2 -1.30 1.33 -1.58
C TYR A 2 -2.45 0.36 -1.25
N HIS A 3 -3.55 0.85 -0.67
CA HIS A 3 -4.72 0.02 -0.37
C HIS A 3 -5.32 -0.66 -1.61
N SER A 4 -5.47 0.08 -2.71
CA SER A 4 -6.02 -0.44 -3.96
C SER A 4 -5.14 -1.55 -4.56
N ASP A 5 -3.82 -1.34 -4.62
CA ASP A 5 -2.90 -2.32 -5.20
C ASP A 5 -2.81 -3.60 -4.36
N PHE A 6 -2.69 -3.49 -3.03
CA PHE A 6 -2.57 -4.66 -2.18
C PHE A 6 -3.90 -5.42 -2.04
N ARG A 7 -5.05 -4.74 -2.02
CA ARG A 7 -6.36 -5.41 -2.05
C ARG A 7 -6.64 -6.07 -3.39
N ALA A 8 -6.23 -5.45 -4.50
CA ALA A 8 -6.32 -6.09 -5.81
C ALA A 8 -5.45 -7.35 -5.86
N PHE A 9 -4.23 -7.30 -5.32
CA PHE A 9 -3.38 -8.48 -5.23
C PHE A 9 -4.01 -9.59 -4.37
N GLU A 10 -4.57 -9.24 -3.21
CA GLU A 10 -5.27 -10.19 -2.33
C GLU A 10 -6.50 -10.82 -2.99
N ARG A 11 -7.29 -10.02 -3.73
CA ARG A 11 -8.57 -10.45 -4.32
C ARG A 11 -8.43 -11.15 -5.67
N PHE A 12 -7.51 -10.68 -6.51
CA PHE A 12 -7.37 -11.08 -7.91
C PHE A 12 -6.05 -11.80 -8.21
N GLY A 13 -5.11 -11.84 -7.26
CA GLY A 13 -3.78 -12.39 -7.47
C GLY A 13 -2.83 -11.49 -8.26
N ALA A 14 -3.25 -10.28 -8.63
CA ALA A 14 -2.45 -9.29 -9.35
C ALA A 14 -2.76 -7.87 -8.84
N PRO A 15 -1.74 -6.99 -8.72
CA PRO A 15 -1.96 -5.59 -8.34
C PRO A 15 -2.48 -4.77 -9.53
N LEU A 16 -3.11 -3.62 -9.27
CA LEU A 16 -3.61 -2.73 -10.33
C LEU A 16 -2.46 -2.09 -11.13
N THR A 17 -1.42 -1.62 -10.43
CA THR A 17 -0.32 -0.87 -11.06
C THR A 17 0.97 -1.67 -11.21
N GLY A 18 1.16 -2.71 -10.39
CA GLY A 18 2.41 -3.47 -10.33
C GLY A 18 3.62 -2.68 -9.85
N THR A 19 3.43 -1.46 -9.34
CA THR A 19 4.56 -0.63 -8.89
C THR A 19 5.13 -1.15 -7.57
N PRO A 20 6.46 -1.21 -7.41
CA PRO A 20 7.04 -1.57 -6.12
C PRO A 20 6.73 -0.50 -5.07
N TYR A 21 6.40 -0.96 -3.86
CA TYR A 21 6.26 -0.13 -2.67
C TYR A 21 7.45 -0.31 -1.74
N PHE A 22 7.76 0.71 -0.96
CA PHE A 22 8.81 0.66 0.04
C PHE A 22 8.39 1.36 1.33
N LYS A 23 8.96 0.92 2.45
CA LYS A 23 8.65 1.46 3.77
C LYS A 23 9.25 2.85 3.96
N LEU A 24 8.40 3.83 4.27
CA LEU A 24 8.79 5.14 4.80
C LEU A 24 8.26 5.33 6.22
N LYS A 25 8.78 6.36 6.91
CA LYS A 25 8.39 6.71 8.29
C LYS A 25 6.91 7.05 8.45
N LYS A 26 6.23 7.41 7.36
CA LYS A 26 4.82 7.84 7.35
C LYS A 26 3.96 6.89 6.50
N GLY A 27 4.27 5.60 6.56
CA GLY A 27 3.59 4.58 5.78
C GLY A 27 4.32 4.17 4.49
N PRO A 28 3.71 3.26 3.73
CA PRO A 28 4.24 2.76 2.47
C PRO A 28 4.12 3.81 1.36
N ALA A 29 5.09 3.84 0.45
CA ALA A 29 5.06 4.72 -0.72
C ALA A 29 5.40 3.96 -2.01
N PRO A 30 4.76 4.28 -3.15
CA PRO A 30 5.14 3.70 -4.43
C PRO A 30 6.45 4.32 -4.92
N LYS A 31 7.41 3.51 -5.37
CA LYS A 31 8.72 3.96 -5.84
C LYS A 31 8.63 4.91 -7.03
N ALA A 32 7.69 4.65 -7.94
CA ALA A 32 7.55 5.40 -9.18
C ALA A 32 6.59 6.61 -9.08
N LEU A 33 6.09 6.96 -7.87
CA LEU A 33 5.09 8.02 -7.70
C LEU A 33 5.49 9.35 -8.37
N MET A 34 6.73 9.79 -8.12
CA MET A 34 7.21 11.08 -8.62
C MET A 34 7.39 11.09 -10.14
N ILE A 35 7.74 9.94 -10.72
CA ILE A 35 7.92 9.77 -12.17
C ILE A 35 6.56 9.89 -12.85
N PHE A 36 5.58 9.09 -12.41
CA PHE A 36 4.23 9.10 -12.99
C PHE A 36 3.53 10.44 -12.78
N ARG A 37 3.70 11.08 -11.62
CA ARG A 37 3.12 12.40 -11.37
C ARG A 37 3.66 13.44 -12.35
N ARG A 38 4.98 13.46 -12.59
CA ARG A 38 5.60 14.37 -13.56
C ARG A 38 5.08 14.10 -14.98
N GLN A 39 5.02 12.84 -15.40
CA GLN A 39 4.51 12.46 -16.72
C GLN A 39 3.06 12.94 -16.91
N LEU A 40 2.19 12.68 -15.93
CA LEU A 40 0.79 13.13 -15.98
C LEU A 40 0.65 14.66 -15.95
N GLU A 41 1.55 15.39 -15.28
CA GLU A 41 1.59 16.87 -15.36
C GLU A 41 2.03 17.35 -16.75
N GLU A 42 3.08 16.74 -17.33
CA GLU A 42 3.61 17.08 -18.66
C GLU A 42 2.60 16.79 -19.78
N GLU A 43 1.81 15.72 -19.64
CA GLU A 43 0.70 15.37 -20.52
C GLU A 43 -0.55 16.27 -20.33
N GLY A 44 -0.55 17.15 -19.33
CA GLY A 44 -1.71 17.98 -19.00
C GLY A 44 -2.89 17.19 -18.41
N ALA A 45 -2.66 15.98 -17.92
CA ALA A 45 -3.70 15.12 -17.33
C ALA A 45 -4.03 15.52 -15.89
N ILE A 46 -3.05 16.04 -15.15
CA ILE A 46 -3.21 16.53 -13.77
C ILE A 46 -2.52 17.89 -13.60
N LYS A 47 -2.86 18.58 -12.51
CA LYS A 47 -2.05 19.66 -11.93
C LYS A 47 -1.85 19.44 -10.44
N ILE A 48 -0.71 19.87 -9.92
CA ILE A 48 -0.47 19.93 -8.48
C ILE A 48 -0.81 21.33 -7.95
N ALA A 49 -1.84 21.40 -7.11
CA ALA A 49 -2.30 22.63 -6.47
C ALA A 49 -1.86 22.67 -5.01
N LYS A 50 -1.43 23.84 -4.54
CA LYS A 50 -1.24 24.13 -3.12
C LYS A 50 -2.47 24.84 -2.59
N VAL A 51 -3.06 24.30 -1.54
CA VAL A 51 -4.26 24.84 -0.89
C VAL A 51 -3.89 25.18 0.55
N ASP A 52 -4.03 26.44 0.94
CA ASP A 52 -3.93 26.82 2.35
C ASP A 52 -5.10 26.22 3.12
N ILE A 53 -4.80 25.45 4.16
CA ILE A 53 -5.79 24.82 5.04
C ILE A 53 -5.84 25.48 6.42
N GLY A 54 -5.24 26.66 6.56
CA GLY A 54 -5.22 27.46 7.77
C GLY A 54 -4.16 27.01 8.79
N GLY A 55 -3.77 27.94 9.66
CA GLY A 55 -2.76 27.71 10.69
C GLY A 55 -1.34 27.55 10.14
N GLY A 56 -1.03 28.21 9.01
CA GLY A 56 0.29 28.14 8.37
C GLY A 56 0.60 26.80 7.71
N ARG A 57 -0.43 25.99 7.39
CA ARG A 57 -0.28 24.68 6.77
C ARG A 57 -0.82 24.73 5.34
N GLU A 58 -0.05 24.16 4.43
CA GLU A 58 -0.48 23.95 3.04
C GLU A 58 -0.76 22.47 2.80
N GLN A 59 -1.84 22.20 2.07
CA GLN A 59 -2.13 20.90 1.50
C GLN A 59 -1.70 20.88 0.03
N ILE A 60 -0.95 19.85 -0.35
CA ILE A 60 -0.62 19.57 -1.75
C ILE A 60 -1.70 18.64 -2.29
N ARG A 61 -2.46 19.10 -3.28
CA ARG A 61 -3.54 18.34 -3.94
C ARG A 61 -3.18 18.02 -5.37
N THR A 62 -3.41 16.77 -5.75
CA THR A 62 -3.42 16.36 -7.16
C THR A 62 -4.82 16.59 -7.71
N VAL A 63 -4.95 17.41 -8.75
CA VAL A 63 -6.23 17.76 -9.37
C VAL A 63 -6.25 17.21 -10.80
N ALA A 64 -7.23 16.38 -11.12
CA ALA A 64 -7.45 15.88 -12.47
C ALA A 64 -7.90 17.01 -13.42
N LEU A 65 -7.38 17.00 -14.64
CA LEU A 65 -7.72 17.96 -15.71
C LEU A 65 -8.46 17.32 -16.88
N ARG A 66 -8.61 15.99 -16.86
CA ARG A 66 -9.41 15.18 -17.78
C ARG A 66 -9.97 13.97 -17.04
N ASP A 67 -10.90 13.28 -17.68
CA ASP A 67 -11.42 12.00 -17.19
C ASP A 67 -10.32 10.92 -17.19
N ALA A 68 -10.47 9.96 -16.28
CA ALA A 68 -9.59 8.79 -16.22
C ALA A 68 -9.76 7.93 -17.47
N ILE A 69 -8.67 7.33 -17.94
CA ILE A 69 -8.72 6.32 -19.02
C ILE A 69 -9.00 4.98 -18.33
N THR A 70 -10.22 4.46 -18.47
CA THR A 70 -10.67 3.25 -17.77
C THR A 70 -10.62 1.99 -18.63
N ASP A 71 -10.33 2.10 -19.92
CA ASP A 71 -10.29 0.99 -20.89
C ASP A 71 -9.29 -0.13 -20.53
N HIS A 72 -8.35 0.15 -19.62
CA HIS A 72 -7.36 -0.81 -19.14
C HIS A 72 -7.79 -1.58 -17.89
N PHE A 73 -8.94 -1.26 -17.32
CA PHE A 73 -9.45 -1.88 -16.09
C PHE A 73 -10.67 -2.73 -16.40
N SER A 74 -10.77 -3.86 -15.71
CA SER A 74 -12.01 -4.62 -15.60
C SER A 74 -13.03 -3.90 -14.72
N VAL A 75 -14.29 -4.30 -14.82
CA VAL A 75 -15.37 -3.78 -13.97
C VAL A 75 -15.08 -4.02 -12.49
N ASP A 76 -14.54 -5.19 -12.15
CA ASP A 76 -14.22 -5.56 -10.76
C ASP A 76 -13.06 -4.72 -10.20
N GLU A 77 -12.06 -4.38 -11.02
CA GLU A 77 -10.95 -3.50 -10.63
C GLU A 77 -11.42 -2.07 -10.41
N LEU A 78 -12.29 -1.55 -11.27
CA LEU A 78 -12.90 -0.22 -11.09
C LEU A 78 -13.73 -0.18 -9.82
N GLN A 79 -14.56 -1.21 -9.58
CA GLN A 79 -15.34 -1.31 -8.36
C GLN A 79 -14.44 -1.34 -7.11
N LEU A 80 -13.33 -2.08 -7.13
CA LEU A 80 -12.38 -2.08 -6.02
C LEU A 80 -11.76 -0.69 -5.77
N VAL A 81 -11.47 0.06 -6.84
CA VAL A 81 -10.98 1.45 -6.71
C VAL A 81 -12.05 2.33 -6.07
N ASP A 82 -13.30 2.23 -6.50
CA ASP A 82 -14.42 2.98 -5.93
C ASP A 82 -14.64 2.65 -4.45
N GLU A 83 -14.64 1.37 -4.07
CA GLU A 83 -14.74 0.89 -2.68
C GLU A 83 -13.63 1.51 -1.80
N VAL A 84 -12.39 1.55 -2.29
CA VAL A 84 -11.26 2.17 -1.56
C VAL A 84 -11.43 3.69 -1.45
N ILE A 85 -11.96 4.35 -2.50
CA ILE A 85 -12.24 5.79 -2.45
C ILE A 85 -13.29 6.09 -1.39
N GLU A 86 -14.41 5.37 -1.40
CA GLU A 86 -15.51 5.54 -0.46
C GLU A 86 -15.06 5.35 1.00
N GLU A 87 -14.26 4.31 1.26
CA GLU A 87 -13.74 4.04 2.61
C GLU A 87 -12.83 5.16 3.14
N LEU A 88 -11.97 5.70 2.28
CA LEU A 88 -10.96 6.69 2.68
C LEU A 88 -11.47 8.14 2.62
N TRP A 89 -12.59 8.39 1.92
CA TRP A 89 -13.07 9.75 1.61
C TRP A 89 -13.24 10.65 2.84
N ASN A 90 -13.76 10.09 3.93
CA ASN A 90 -14.05 10.84 5.16
C ASN A 90 -12.89 10.82 6.17
N GLN A 91 -11.77 10.19 5.82
CA GLN A 91 -10.62 10.04 6.72
C GLN A 91 -9.63 11.20 6.57
N ASN A 92 -9.06 11.63 7.69
CA ASN A 92 -7.96 12.58 7.69
C ASN A 92 -6.61 11.90 7.42
N ALA A 93 -5.57 12.70 7.16
CA ALA A 93 -4.25 12.18 6.81
C ALA A 93 -3.63 11.28 7.90
N ALA A 94 -3.95 11.48 9.18
CA ALA A 94 -3.44 10.64 10.26
C ALA A 94 -4.16 9.27 10.30
N GLU A 95 -5.48 9.25 10.04
CA GLU A 95 -6.27 8.01 9.96
C GLU A 95 -5.81 7.14 8.79
N VAL A 96 -5.71 7.71 7.60
CA VAL A 96 -5.20 6.99 6.41
C VAL A 96 -3.76 6.52 6.62
N SER A 97 -2.92 7.36 7.22
CA SER A 97 -1.56 6.98 7.59
C SER A 97 -1.60 5.76 8.52
N ASN A 98 -2.34 5.81 9.63
CA ASN A 98 -2.42 4.70 10.59
C ASN A 98 -2.95 3.41 9.95
N ALA A 99 -3.97 3.49 9.09
CA ALA A 99 -4.51 2.34 8.36
C ALA A 99 -3.47 1.66 7.46
N SER A 100 -2.49 2.41 6.96
CA SER A 100 -1.39 1.88 6.14
C SER A 100 -0.22 1.29 6.95
N HIS A 101 -0.18 1.48 8.27
CA HIS A 101 0.82 0.88 9.17
C HIS A 101 0.36 -0.52 9.64
N ASP A 102 -0.02 -1.35 8.68
CA ASP A 102 -0.42 -2.75 8.89
C ASP A 102 0.81 -3.66 9.09
N ILE A 103 0.59 -4.97 9.25
CA ILE A 103 1.66 -5.94 9.44
C ILE A 103 2.71 -5.91 8.33
N ARG A 104 2.30 -5.64 7.08
CA ARG A 104 3.14 -5.60 5.88
C ARG A 104 4.17 -4.49 6.00
N TRP A 105 3.75 -3.35 6.57
CA TRP A 105 4.64 -2.26 6.90
C TRP A 105 5.45 -2.52 8.19
N LYS A 106 4.85 -3.13 9.22
CA LYS A 106 5.49 -3.28 10.54
C LYS A 106 6.71 -4.20 10.54
N VAL A 107 6.68 -5.29 9.77
CA VAL A 107 7.73 -6.34 9.78
C VAL A 107 8.99 -5.99 8.99
N LEU A 108 9.00 -4.86 8.27
CA LEU A 108 10.08 -4.46 7.37
C LEU A 108 11.00 -3.41 8.00
N GLU A 109 12.25 -3.31 7.54
CA GLU A 109 13.12 -2.20 7.89
C GLU A 109 12.83 -0.96 7.05
N LEU A 110 13.25 0.21 7.52
CA LEU A 110 13.03 1.45 6.78
C LEU A 110 13.72 1.39 5.40
N LYS A 111 12.95 1.72 4.34
CA LYS A 111 13.32 1.63 2.92
C LYS A 111 13.34 0.24 2.31
N ASP A 112 13.00 -0.80 3.06
CA ASP A 112 12.79 -2.12 2.47
C ASP A 112 11.60 -2.09 1.52
N ASP A 113 11.68 -2.94 0.51
CA ASP A 113 10.60 -3.20 -0.42
C ASP A 113 9.51 -3.98 0.29
N ILE A 114 8.26 -3.67 -0.04
CA ILE A 114 7.08 -4.35 0.51
C ILE A 114 6.63 -5.39 -0.52
N PRO A 115 6.87 -6.69 -0.29
CA PRO A 115 6.41 -7.74 -1.20
C PRO A 115 4.88 -7.76 -1.25
N TYR A 116 4.30 -7.95 -2.43
CA TYR A 116 2.85 -8.05 -2.58
C TYR A 116 2.27 -9.25 -1.85
N GLU A 117 3.05 -10.33 -1.73
CA GLU A 117 2.74 -11.55 -1.00
C GLU A 117 2.44 -11.28 0.47
N PHE A 118 2.92 -10.16 1.03
CA PHE A 118 2.57 -9.77 2.39
C PHE A 118 1.09 -9.39 2.53
N ALA A 119 0.35 -9.19 1.42
CA ALA A 119 -1.10 -9.04 1.43
C ALA A 119 -1.82 -10.15 2.20
N TYR A 120 -1.26 -11.36 2.23
CA TYR A 120 -1.84 -12.52 2.92
C TYR A 120 -1.43 -12.65 4.39
N LEU A 121 -0.64 -11.70 4.93
CA LEU A 121 -0.30 -11.70 6.35
C LEU A 121 -1.46 -11.15 7.17
N SER A 122 -1.79 -11.86 8.25
CA SER A 122 -2.81 -11.40 9.20
C SER A 122 -2.32 -10.21 10.03
N ASN A 123 -3.23 -9.26 10.30
CA ASN A 123 -3.00 -8.17 11.25
C ASN A 123 -3.30 -8.57 12.70
N GLU A 124 -3.82 -9.78 12.92
CA GLU A 124 -4.10 -10.30 14.25
C GLU A 124 -2.79 -10.59 15.01
N ASP A 125 -2.85 -10.51 16.33
CA ASP A 125 -1.72 -10.85 17.18
C ASP A 125 -1.39 -12.34 17.07
N VAL A 126 -0.10 -12.66 17.06
CA VAL A 126 0.40 -14.03 17.01
C VAL A 126 -0.12 -14.81 18.21
N THR A 127 -0.81 -15.91 17.95
CA THR A 127 -1.33 -16.80 19.00
C THR A 127 -0.29 -17.82 19.44
N SER A 128 -0.49 -18.43 20.61
CA SER A 128 0.35 -19.55 21.05
C SER A 128 0.30 -20.75 20.11
N GLN A 129 -0.80 -20.92 19.36
CA GLN A 129 -0.93 -21.99 18.36
C GLN A 129 -0.07 -21.70 17.13
N ASP A 130 -0.01 -20.44 16.68
CA ASP A 130 0.84 -20.02 15.56
C ASP A 130 2.33 -20.25 15.88
N ILE A 131 2.75 -19.94 17.11
CA ILE A 131 4.12 -20.18 17.60
C ILE A 131 4.42 -21.69 17.58
N ALA A 132 3.54 -22.51 18.17
CA ALA A 132 3.73 -23.96 18.20
C ALA A 132 3.82 -24.54 16.78
N ARG A 133 2.91 -24.13 15.88
CA ARG A 133 2.90 -24.59 14.49
C ARG A 133 4.15 -24.18 13.73
N THR A 134 4.64 -22.96 13.96
CA THR A 134 5.89 -22.47 13.35
C THR A 134 7.08 -23.32 13.79
N HIS A 135 7.17 -23.69 15.07
CA HIS A 135 8.23 -24.57 15.56
C HIS A 135 8.18 -25.97 14.95
N GLU A 136 6.99 -26.55 14.81
CA GLU A 136 6.79 -27.85 14.16
C GLU A 136 7.28 -27.82 12.71
N LEU A 137 6.82 -26.84 11.92
CA LEU A 137 7.21 -26.67 10.51
C LEU A 137 8.71 -26.42 10.36
N ALA A 138 9.29 -25.62 11.26
CA ALA A 138 10.71 -25.32 11.23
C ALA A 138 11.57 -26.56 11.53
N ALA A 139 11.09 -27.49 12.37
CA ALA A 139 11.74 -28.78 12.59
C ALA A 139 11.55 -29.73 11.40
N GLU A 140 10.35 -29.81 10.83
CA GLU A 140 10.01 -30.64 9.68
C GLU A 140 10.86 -30.29 8.44
N HIS A 141 11.04 -29.00 8.19
CA HIS A 141 11.74 -28.49 7.00
C HIS A 141 13.20 -28.07 7.26
N GLY A 142 13.72 -28.26 8.47
CA GLY A 142 15.10 -27.91 8.84
C GLY A 142 15.41 -26.40 8.78
N TRP A 143 14.43 -25.54 9.04
CA TRP A 143 14.61 -24.07 9.02
C TRP A 143 15.33 -23.53 10.26
N LEU A 144 15.31 -24.28 11.36
CA LEU A 144 15.97 -23.89 12.63
C LEU A 144 17.49 -23.73 12.51
N GLU A 145 18.13 -24.44 11.56
CA GLU A 145 19.58 -24.37 11.34
C GLU A 145 20.00 -23.18 10.48
N ARG A 146 19.07 -22.60 9.70
CA ARG A 146 19.36 -21.57 8.69
C ARG A 146 19.28 -20.14 9.21
N TYR A 147 18.59 -19.91 10.33
CA TYR A 147 18.39 -18.58 10.93
C TYR A 147 18.75 -18.49 12.42
N GLY A 148 19.48 -19.46 12.99
CA GLY A 148 20.03 -19.33 14.36
C GLY A 148 21.13 -18.26 14.37
N ARG A 149 21.15 -17.25 15.24
CA ARG A 149 20.68 -17.08 16.64
C ARG A 149 20.29 -15.60 16.88
N PRO A 150 19.64 -15.27 18.02
CA PRO A 150 19.45 -13.88 18.47
C PRO A 150 20.72 -13.05 18.48
#